data_AF-A0A2N2ZA24-F1
#
_entry.id   AF-A0A2N2ZA24-F1
#
_cell.length_a   1.000
_cell.length_b   1.000
_cell.length_c   1.000
_cell.angle_alpha   90.00
_cell.angle_beta   90.00
_cell.angle_gamma   90.00
#
_symmetry.space_group_name_H-M   'P 1'
#
loop_
_entity.id
_entity.type
_entity.pdbx_description
1 polymer ?
#
loop_
_entity_poly.entity_id
_entity_poly.type
_entity_poly.pdbx_seq_one_letter_code
_entity_poly.pdbx_strand_id
1 'polypeptide(L)'
;MKRLLLLVILFSGCSLLSPLQRSKFITLSNLIDTKKFAEAKDVVEAMIDDEQSVKWPRTWYYKGYLCQEAYHEGAKKNDKALMELYPEQLFVAYYSYHKALFLDKSGKVEKQIAPKYVLLANELQKMGEAHFKGKRYAEAFKSFEHA
;
A
#
# COMPACT_ATOMS: atom_id res chain seq x y z
N MET A 1 32.27 27.86 -24.20
CA MET A 1 30.85 28.01 -23.79
C MET A 1 29.95 26.83 -24.19
N LYS A 2 30.07 26.25 -25.40
CA LYS A 2 29.27 25.07 -25.80
C LYS A 2 29.49 23.81 -24.94
N ARG A 3 30.71 23.59 -24.42
CA ARG A 3 31.04 22.47 -23.51
C ARG A 3 30.53 22.66 -22.07
N LEU A 4 30.28 23.90 -21.64
CA LEU A 4 29.71 24.19 -20.30
C LEU A 4 28.18 24.00 -20.30
N LEU A 5 27.52 24.32 -21.42
CA LEU A 5 26.08 24.11 -21.62
C LEU A 5 25.69 22.62 -21.60
N LEU A 6 26.56 21.71 -22.07
CA LEU A 6 26.34 20.26 -22.01
C LEU A 6 26.33 19.70 -20.58
N LEU A 7 27.03 20.33 -19.63
CA LEU A 7 27.14 19.88 -18.24
C LEU A 7 25.91 20.26 -17.39
N VAL A 8 25.26 21.38 -17.73
CA VAL A 8 24.02 21.84 -17.07
C VAL A 8 22.81 21.00 -17.50
N ILE A 9 22.80 20.51 -18.75
CA ILE A 9 21.75 19.63 -19.27
C ILE A 9 21.86 18.23 -18.65
N LEU A 10 23.08 17.75 -18.34
CA LEU A 10 23.29 16.42 -17.73
C LEU A 10 22.77 16.31 -16.28
N PHE A 11 22.73 17.42 -15.53
CA PHE A 11 22.28 17.41 -14.13
C PHE A 11 20.76 17.52 -13.96
N SER A 12 20.02 17.89 -15.02
CA SER A 12 18.57 18.04 -14.96
C SER A 12 17.80 16.71 -15.07
N GLY A 13 18.49 15.61 -15.38
CA GLY A 13 17.88 14.29 -15.62
C GLY A 13 17.80 13.35 -14.40
N CYS A 14 18.41 13.71 -13.26
CA CYS A 14 18.35 12.87 -12.06
C CYS A 14 17.18 13.29 -11.18
N SER A 15 15.99 12.76 -11.45
CA SER A 15 14.86 12.76 -10.52
C SER A 15 15.16 11.84 -9.32
N LEU A 16 16.19 12.19 -8.55
CA LEU A 16 16.40 11.65 -7.22
C LEU A 16 15.29 12.21 -6.35
N LEU A 17 14.54 11.34 -5.70
CA LEU A 17 13.54 11.73 -4.71
C LEU A 17 14.17 12.76 -3.77
N SER A 18 13.52 13.91 -3.59
CA SER A 18 14.02 14.93 -2.69
C SER A 18 14.13 14.34 -1.28
N PRO A 19 15.07 14.80 -0.43
CA PRO A 19 15.25 14.27 0.92
C PRO A 19 13.95 14.19 1.74
N LEU A 20 13.04 15.14 1.50
CA LEU A 20 11.71 15.21 2.12
C LEU A 20 10.78 14.06 1.70
N GLN A 21 10.91 13.53 0.49
CA GLN A 21 10.09 12.43 0.01
C GLN A 21 10.53 11.10 0.63
N ARG A 22 11.84 10.94 0.88
CA ARG A 22 12.37 9.77 1.59
C ARG A 22 11.95 9.77 3.07
N SER A 23 11.90 10.93 3.72
CA SER A 23 11.50 11.01 5.13
C SER A 23 10.04 10.59 5.34
N LYS A 24 9.11 10.96 4.45
CA LYS A 24 7.71 10.52 4.53
C LYS A 24 7.54 9.01 4.57
N PHE A 25 8.32 8.27 3.77
CA PHE A 25 8.25 6.80 3.77
C PHE A 25 8.81 6.17 5.05
N ILE A 26 9.84 6.77 5.64
CA ILE A 26 10.36 6.33 6.94
C ILE A 26 9.32 6.59 8.03
N THR A 27 8.67 7.76 8.01
CA THR A 27 7.57 8.10 8.91
C THR A 27 6.42 7.09 8.77
N LEU A 28 5.97 6.79 7.54
CA LEU A 28 4.93 5.79 7.29
C LEU A 28 5.29 4.43 7.86
N SER A 29 6.51 3.94 7.58
CA SER A 29 6.97 2.65 8.13
C SER A 29 6.90 2.66 9.65
N ASN A 30 7.46 3.68 10.29
CA ASN A 30 7.47 3.78 11.75
C ASN A 30 6.06 3.84 12.34
N LEU A 31 5.15 4.63 11.77
CA LEU A 31 3.77 4.73 12.23
C LEU A 31 3.04 3.38 12.13
N ILE A 32 3.24 2.64 11.05
CA ILE A 32 2.68 1.28 10.89
C ILE A 32 3.30 0.33 11.91
N ASP A 33 4.63 0.31 12.03
CA ASP A 33 5.37 -0.58 12.94
C ASP A 33 5.01 -0.31 14.42
N THR A 34 4.71 0.95 14.76
CA THR A 34 4.27 1.37 16.10
C THR A 34 2.75 1.38 16.26
N LYS A 35 2.00 0.83 15.29
CA LYS A 35 0.55 0.63 15.33
C LYS A 35 -0.27 1.92 15.40
N LYS A 36 0.30 3.04 14.99
CA LYS A 36 -0.35 4.35 14.85
C LYS A 36 -1.07 4.44 13.51
N PHE A 37 -2.03 3.53 13.28
CA PHE A 37 -2.63 3.33 11.96
C PHE A 37 -3.46 4.52 11.46
N ALA A 38 -4.12 5.25 12.37
CA ALA A 38 -4.84 6.48 11.99
C ALA A 38 -3.89 7.57 11.49
N GLU A 39 -2.79 7.83 12.21
CA GLU A 39 -1.76 8.78 11.77
C GLU A 39 -1.11 8.32 10.44
N ALA A 40 -0.86 7.01 10.28
CA ALA A 40 -0.33 6.46 9.04
C ALA A 40 -1.31 6.64 7.86
N LYS A 41 -2.61 6.51 8.12
CA LYS A 41 -3.67 6.79 7.13
C LYS A 41 -3.61 8.22 6.65
N ASP A 42 -3.55 9.19 7.57
CA ASP A 42 -3.50 10.60 7.20
C ASP A 42 -2.28 10.91 6.33
N VAL A 43 -1.11 10.35 6.68
CA VAL A 43 0.11 10.54 5.89
C VAL A 43 0.01 9.90 4.50
N VAL A 44 -0.52 8.68 4.38
CA VAL A 44 -0.57 8.00 3.08
C VAL A 44 -1.62 8.62 2.15
N GLU A 45 -2.76 9.07 2.69
CA GLU A 45 -3.77 9.77 1.89
C GLU A 45 -3.24 11.13 1.42
N ALA A 46 -2.53 11.88 2.27
CA ALA A 46 -1.85 13.11 1.83
C ALA A 46 -0.78 12.86 0.74
N MET A 47 -0.17 11.66 0.69
CA MET A 47 0.73 11.27 -0.40
C MET A 47 -0.01 10.82 -1.67
N ILE A 48 -1.26 10.39 -1.56
CA ILE A 48 -2.09 10.03 -2.71
C ILE A 48 -2.71 11.28 -3.35
N ASP A 49 -2.99 12.30 -2.54
CA ASP A 49 -3.51 13.58 -3.03
C ASP A 49 -2.42 14.43 -3.72
N ASP A 50 -1.14 14.16 -3.44
CA ASP A 50 -0.01 14.83 -4.11
C ASP A 50 0.27 14.23 -5.50
N GLU A 51 0.26 15.09 -6.52
CA GLU A 51 0.37 14.73 -7.95
C GLU A 51 1.65 13.95 -8.30
N GLN A 52 2.70 14.10 -7.50
CA GLN A 52 3.98 13.45 -7.73
C GLN A 52 4.05 12.13 -6.97
N SER A 53 3.72 12.11 -5.68
CA SER A 53 3.83 10.90 -4.87
C SER A 53 2.78 9.85 -5.22
N VAL A 54 1.62 10.24 -5.75
CA VAL A 54 0.63 9.29 -6.27
C VAL A 54 1.15 8.43 -7.43
N LYS A 55 2.18 8.90 -8.15
CA LYS A 55 2.81 8.17 -9.26
C LYS A 55 3.88 7.20 -8.79
N TRP A 56 4.24 7.19 -7.51
CA TRP A 56 5.29 6.30 -7.01
C TRP A 56 4.73 4.94 -6.59
N PRO A 57 5.36 3.83 -7.03
CA PRO A 57 5.00 2.48 -6.60
C PRO A 57 4.97 2.34 -5.08
N ARG A 58 5.94 2.98 -4.40
CA ARG A 58 6.11 2.89 -2.96
C ARG A 58 4.94 3.50 -2.18
N THR A 59 4.28 4.52 -2.70
CA THR A 59 3.09 5.13 -2.06
C THR A 59 1.96 4.10 -1.97
N TRP A 60 1.68 3.43 -3.08
CA TRP A 60 0.65 2.40 -3.15
C TRP A 60 1.02 1.13 -2.37
N TYR A 61 2.31 0.77 -2.34
CA TYR A 61 2.80 -0.29 -1.45
C TYR A 61 2.48 0.01 0.02
N TYR A 62 2.79 1.23 0.51
CA TYR A 62 2.52 1.57 1.91
C TYR A 62 1.03 1.68 2.23
N LYS A 63 0.18 2.08 1.27
CA LYS A 63 -1.27 2.01 1.46
C LYS A 63 -1.75 0.58 1.63
N GLY A 64 -1.28 -0.34 0.78
CA GLY A 64 -1.61 -1.75 0.91
C GLY A 64 -1.10 -2.36 2.21
N TYR A 65 0.14 -2.03 2.58
CA TYR A 65 0.76 -2.49 3.81
C TYR A 65 0.02 -1.99 5.06
N LEU A 66 -0.33 -0.71 5.11
CA LEU A 66 -1.15 -0.12 6.17
C LEU A 66 -2.48 -0.87 6.33
N CYS A 67 -3.19 -1.11 5.22
CA CYS A 67 -4.49 -1.78 5.24
C CYS A 67 -4.39 -3.20 5.82
N GLN A 68 -3.39 -3.99 5.40
CA GLN A 68 -3.20 -5.34 5.94
C GLN A 68 -2.79 -5.35 7.41
N GLU A 69 -1.81 -4.53 7.80
CA GLU A 69 -1.33 -4.54 9.19
C GLU A 69 -2.40 -4.06 10.17
N ALA A 70 -3.16 -3.03 9.80
CA ALA A 70 -4.30 -2.58 10.59
C ALA A 70 -5.39 -3.67 10.69
N TYR A 71 -5.67 -4.38 9.60
CA TYR A 71 -6.64 -5.48 9.60
C TYR A 71 -6.17 -6.62 10.50
N HIS A 72 -4.91 -7.03 10.38
CA HIS A 72 -4.32 -8.10 11.17
C HIS A 72 -4.33 -7.78 12.68
N GLU A 73 -3.92 -6.56 13.05
CA GLU A 73 -3.94 -6.13 14.45
C GLU A 73 -5.39 -6.01 14.96
N GLY A 74 -6.31 -5.52 14.13
CA GLY A 74 -7.73 -5.46 14.44
C GLY A 74 -8.33 -6.84 14.69
N ALA A 75 -8.08 -7.81 13.80
CA ALA A 75 -8.53 -9.18 13.97
C ALA A 75 -7.97 -9.83 15.24
N LYS A 76 -6.69 -9.60 15.54
CA LYS A 76 -6.03 -10.09 16.76
C LYS A 76 -6.66 -9.54 18.04
N LYS A 77 -7.08 -8.26 18.01
CA LYS A 77 -7.68 -7.57 19.16
C LYS A 77 -9.20 -7.62 19.19
N ASN A 78 -9.83 -8.20 18.16
CA ASN A 78 -11.26 -8.07 17.90
C ASN A 78 -11.72 -6.59 17.84
N ASP A 79 -10.89 -5.73 17.25
CA ASP A 79 -11.13 -4.30 17.11
C ASP A 79 -11.62 -3.98 15.69
N LYS A 80 -12.91 -3.70 15.58
CA LYS A 80 -13.58 -3.38 14.32
C LYS A 80 -13.06 -2.09 13.69
N ALA A 81 -12.68 -1.08 14.48
CA ALA A 81 -12.21 0.19 13.95
C ALA A 81 -10.87 0.04 13.21
N LEU A 82 -10.04 -0.91 13.63
CA LEU A 82 -8.79 -1.24 12.94
C LEU A 82 -9.01 -2.10 11.68
N MET A 83 -9.99 -3.01 11.72
CA MET A 83 -10.37 -3.82 10.55
C MET A 83 -11.08 -3.01 9.46
N GLU A 84 -11.65 -1.86 9.83
CA GLU A 84 -12.41 -0.96 8.95
C GLU A 84 -11.80 0.46 8.90
N LEU A 85 -10.49 0.58 9.09
CA LEU A 85 -9.76 1.84 8.88
C LEU A 85 -10.01 2.37 7.45
N TYR A 86 -10.17 1.47 6.49
CA TYR A 86 -10.80 1.72 5.20
C TYR A 86 -12.02 0.80 5.01
N PRO A 87 -13.08 1.27 4.33
CA PRO A 87 -14.13 0.38 3.86
C PRO A 87 -13.54 -0.71 2.95
N GLU A 88 -13.98 -1.96 3.12
CA GLU A 88 -13.50 -3.10 2.30
C GLU A 88 -11.95 -3.24 2.35
N GLN A 89 -11.37 -3.04 3.53
CA GLN A 89 -9.93 -2.81 3.74
C GLN A 89 -8.99 -3.81 3.04
N LEU A 90 -9.29 -5.10 3.05
CA LEU A 90 -8.46 -6.11 2.37
C LEU A 90 -8.49 -5.95 0.85
N PHE A 91 -9.62 -5.55 0.27
CA PHE A 91 -9.70 -5.22 -1.15
C PHE A 91 -8.94 -3.93 -1.46
N VAL A 92 -8.99 -2.93 -0.57
CA VAL A 92 -8.15 -1.74 -0.69
C VAL A 92 -6.67 -2.12 -0.68
N ALA A 93 -6.28 -3.08 0.16
CA ALA A 93 -4.91 -3.59 0.16
C ALA A 93 -4.54 -4.23 -1.19
N TYR A 94 -5.40 -5.13 -1.69
CA TYR A 94 -5.25 -5.79 -2.98
C TYR A 94 -5.05 -4.79 -4.13
N TYR A 95 -5.97 -3.84 -4.28
CA TYR A 95 -5.88 -2.86 -5.37
C TYR A 95 -4.67 -1.94 -5.22
N SER A 96 -4.28 -1.61 -4.00
CA SER A 96 -3.11 -0.78 -3.75
C SER A 96 -1.82 -1.50 -4.15
N TYR A 97 -1.66 -2.76 -3.79
CA TYR A 97 -0.51 -3.55 -4.24
C TYR A 97 -0.51 -3.80 -5.75
N HIS A 98 -1.67 -4.08 -6.38
CA HIS A 98 -1.76 -4.15 -7.84
C HIS A 98 -1.30 -2.85 -8.50
N LYS A 99 -1.73 -1.70 -7.97
CA LYS A 99 -1.30 -0.40 -8.48
C LYS A 99 0.18 -0.16 -8.24
N ALA A 100 0.73 -0.58 -7.11
CA ALA A 100 2.16 -0.52 -6.84
C ALA A 100 2.96 -1.33 -7.86
N LEU A 101 2.57 -2.58 -8.12
CA LEU A 101 3.20 -3.44 -9.13
C LEU A 101 3.08 -2.85 -10.54
N PHE A 102 1.91 -2.31 -10.90
CA PHE A 102 1.69 -1.68 -12.20
C PHE A 102 2.65 -0.50 -12.46
N LEU A 103 2.92 0.30 -11.43
CA LEU A 103 3.83 1.45 -11.50
C LEU A 103 5.31 1.02 -11.41
N ASP A 104 5.63 -0.15 -10.85
CA ASP A 104 7.00 -0.59 -10.58
C ASP A 104 7.70 -1.19 -11.80
N LYS A 105 8.10 -0.33 -12.73
CA LYS A 105 8.85 -0.74 -13.92
C LYS A 105 10.22 -1.35 -13.61
N SER A 106 10.70 -1.25 -12.38
CA SER A 106 12.03 -1.68 -11.95
C SER A 106 12.05 -2.93 -11.08
N GLY A 107 10.89 -3.48 -10.69
CA GLY A 107 10.78 -4.62 -9.77
C GLY A 107 11.32 -4.35 -8.35
N LYS A 108 11.42 -3.08 -7.93
CA LYS A 108 11.97 -2.71 -6.62
C LYS A 108 11.02 -2.97 -5.45
N VAL A 109 9.72 -2.86 -5.67
CA VAL A 109 8.69 -3.11 -4.64
C VAL A 109 8.08 -4.49 -4.78
N GLU A 110 8.17 -5.14 -5.94
CA GLU A 110 7.67 -6.51 -6.16
C GLU A 110 8.15 -7.50 -5.08
N LYS A 111 9.46 -7.49 -4.78
CA LYS A 111 10.06 -8.36 -3.73
C LYS A 111 9.48 -8.12 -2.33
N GLN A 112 8.99 -6.92 -2.05
CA GLN A 112 8.36 -6.57 -0.77
C GLN A 112 6.87 -6.97 -0.75
N ILE A 113 6.22 -6.92 -1.91
CA ILE A 113 4.80 -7.25 -2.07
C ILE A 113 4.59 -8.76 -2.08
N ALA A 114 5.45 -9.53 -2.74
CA ALA A 114 5.28 -10.98 -2.92
C ALA A 114 4.91 -11.74 -1.63
N PRO A 115 5.65 -11.63 -0.51
CA PRO A 115 5.26 -12.32 0.72
C PRO A 115 3.94 -11.80 1.32
N LYS A 116 3.65 -10.51 1.17
CA LYS A 116 2.42 -9.88 1.68
C LYS A 116 1.19 -10.29 0.88
N TYR A 117 1.37 -10.53 -0.42
CA TYR A 117 0.34 -11.06 -1.32
C TYR A 117 -0.09 -12.47 -0.93
N VAL A 118 0.86 -13.33 -0.57
CA VAL A 118 0.53 -14.67 -0.06
C VAL A 118 -0.30 -14.56 1.24
N LEU A 119 0.03 -13.62 2.13
CA LEU A 119 -0.77 -13.38 3.32
C LEU A 119 -2.16 -12.84 2.97
N LEU A 120 -2.25 -11.90 2.02
CA LEU A 120 -3.51 -11.32 1.56
C LEU A 120 -4.46 -12.36 0.99
N ALA A 121 -3.92 -13.25 0.14
CA ALA A 121 -4.66 -14.38 -0.43
C ALA A 121 -5.31 -15.23 0.67
N ASN A 122 -4.53 -15.60 1.69
CA ASN A 122 -5.03 -16.36 2.83
C ASN A 122 -6.09 -15.58 3.64
N GLU A 123 -5.94 -14.27 3.79
CA GLU A 123 -6.91 -13.41 4.49
C GLU A 123 -8.23 -13.32 3.72
N LEU A 124 -8.16 -13.12 2.39
CA LEU A 124 -9.31 -13.09 1.51
C LEU A 124 -10.01 -14.45 1.42
N GLN A 125 -9.26 -15.56 1.38
CA GLN A 125 -9.86 -16.90 1.45
C GLN A 125 -10.64 -17.09 2.75
N LYS A 126 -10.06 -16.74 3.91
CA LYS A 126 -10.75 -16.83 5.20
C LYS A 126 -12.00 -15.95 5.25
N MET A 127 -11.92 -14.74 4.70
CA MET A 127 -13.07 -13.84 4.57
C MET A 127 -14.16 -14.48 3.70
N GLY A 128 -13.80 -15.06 2.56
CA GLY A 128 -14.71 -15.77 1.66
C GLY A 128 -15.40 -16.94 2.35
N GLU A 129 -14.65 -17.77 3.09
CA GLU A 129 -15.21 -18.88 3.87
C GLU A 129 -16.22 -18.39 4.92
N ALA A 130 -15.92 -17.27 5.60
CA ALA A 130 -16.82 -16.69 6.60
C ALA A 130 -18.11 -16.15 5.96
N HIS A 131 -18.01 -15.47 4.81
CA HIS A 131 -19.17 -15.03 4.04
C HIS A 131 -20.01 -16.21 3.55
N PHE A 132 -19.36 -17.26 3.02
CA PHE A 132 -20.04 -18.44 2.51
C PHE A 132 -20.82 -19.17 3.61
N LYS A 133 -20.20 -19.40 4.77
CA LYS A 133 -20.87 -19.97 5.96
C LYS A 133 -22.04 -19.11 6.43
N GLY A 134 -21.91 -17.80 6.29
CA GLY A 134 -22.97 -16.83 6.55
C GLY A 134 -24.02 -16.69 5.43
N LYS A 135 -23.99 -17.53 4.40
CA LYS A 135 -24.87 -17.49 3.21
C LYS A 135 -24.81 -16.17 2.42
N ARG A 136 -23.75 -15.39 2.60
CA ARG A 136 -23.43 -14.16 1.87
C ARG A 136 -22.63 -14.51 0.62
N TYR A 137 -23.30 -15.15 -0.35
CA TYR A 137 -22.61 -15.79 -1.47
C TYR A 137 -21.95 -14.82 -2.43
N ALA A 138 -22.53 -13.63 -2.65
CA ALA A 138 -21.94 -12.62 -3.53
C ALA A 138 -20.61 -12.09 -2.94
N GLU A 139 -20.61 -11.82 -1.64
CA GLU A 139 -19.42 -11.38 -0.91
C GLU A 139 -18.37 -12.49 -0.82
N ALA A 140 -18.81 -13.72 -0.60
CA ALA A 140 -17.91 -14.88 -0.62
C ALA A 140 -17.22 -15.04 -1.98
N PHE A 141 -17.99 -14.97 -3.07
CA PHE A 141 -17.47 -15.05 -4.43
C PHE A 141 -16.45 -13.94 -4.69
N LYS A 142 -16.78 -12.70 -4.34
CA LYS A 142 -15.86 -11.56 -4.46
C LYS A 142 -14.55 -11.80 -3.71
N SER A 143 -14.60 -12.31 -2.47
CA SER A 143 -13.39 -12.63 -1.70
C SER A 143 -12.55 -13.72 -2.36
N PHE A 144 -13.18 -14.80 -2.85
CA PHE A 144 -12.45 -15.89 -3.51
C PHE A 144 -11.83 -15.49 -4.86
N GLU A 145 -12.46 -14.59 -5.60
CA GLU A 145 -11.92 -14.08 -6.88
C GLU A 145 -10.62 -13.27 -6.68
N HIS A 146 -10.45 -12.66 -5.52
CA HIS A 146 -9.29 -11.81 -5.21
C HIS A 146 -8.24 -12.52 -4.34
N ALA A 147 -8.50 -13.76 -3.91
CA ALA A 147 -7.59 -14.58 -3.13
C ALA A 147 -6.55 -15.26 -4.04
#